data_AF-A0A2T3IX81-F1
#
_entry.id   AF-A0A2T3IX81-F1
#
_cell.length_a   1.000
_cell.length_b   1.000
_cell.length_c   1.000
_cell.angle_alpha   90.00
_cell.angle_beta   90.00
_cell.angle_gamma   90.00
#
_symmetry.space_group_name_H-M   'P 1'
#
loop_
_entity.id
_entity.type
_entity.pdbx_description
1 polymer ?
#
loop_
_entity_poly.entity_id
_entity_poly.type
_entity_poly.pdbx_seq_one_letter_code
_entity_poly.pdbx_strand_id
1 'polypeptide(L)'
;MTISWMVLITMTIVIVYHHVIYTGLMIFLGRKEPVKKKGSHRTTEPPLSAGSTELPSVAILIPAHNEADFIEAKLANLLMLNYPPEKLSVWICCDGCSDNTAERALGFKDKYAEAGIQLECIVETNNKGKVVRINQLLSLIKDKVDLIAMSDVSALLSIDALTQAAESFTDPKIGAQTCNYLLAEATRGEEQYWQWQNSIRQTESKLGSVMGGNGAFYIVRAPLFSSLPEDTINDDFIQTMLVIKQGYQVQFNHYINSVELSPSSEQDTYQRRQRIGAGNLQQLIRCRFVFRHNHHGARWLFTSGKALRTLMPFILIGYFLLSLALAIQGSALAQLLTALQATGYLAATLPRFGLHSKLTDKLHYFVSGYAASLIGMLRYFMGHFRSGWRHLPPLSSYQAQSTQLLKRTSDILLATTGMVLTLPLWPLIALLIKLDSPGPVFYRQMRVGRISEEQVELFDVIKFRSMSHNAESKSGATWAQQNDPRITRIGHFLRVTRLDELPQFINVIKGEMALIGPRPERPEFCGTLQNALPFYLERTAGLKPGITGLAQVSQGYDSDLEDVKNKIGFDHAYALALSSPLQWIKMDLFIIFKTIYIMVSKRGQ
;
A
#
# COMPACT_ATOMS: atom_id res chain seq x y z
N MET A 1 1.07 -43.84 -25.97
CA MET A 1 1.41 -42.51 -25.43
C MET A 1 2.38 -42.69 -24.28
N THR A 2 3.50 -41.96 -24.25
CA THR A 2 4.39 -41.96 -23.08
C THR A 2 3.70 -41.25 -21.91
N ILE A 3 4.12 -41.53 -20.67
CA ILE A 3 3.61 -40.87 -19.46
C ILE A 3 3.66 -39.35 -19.58
N SER A 4 4.73 -38.81 -20.18
CA SER A 4 4.91 -37.39 -20.46
C SER A 4 3.78 -36.79 -21.30
N TRP A 5 3.31 -37.50 -22.32
CA TRP A 5 2.19 -37.05 -23.15
C TRP A 5 0.87 -37.08 -22.39
N MET A 6 0.64 -38.07 -21.52
CA MET A 6 -0.56 -38.11 -20.68
C MET A 6 -0.59 -36.92 -19.73
N VAL A 7 0.52 -36.62 -19.06
CA VAL A 7 0.65 -35.46 -18.17
C VAL A 7 0.41 -34.16 -18.93
N LEU A 8 1.03 -33.99 -20.11
CA LEU A 8 0.86 -32.78 -20.92
C LEU A 8 -0.61 -32.56 -21.32
N ILE A 9 -1.31 -33.61 -21.76
CA ILE A 9 -2.73 -33.54 -22.09
C ILE A 9 -3.58 -33.19 -20.86
N THR A 10 -3.31 -33.80 -19.71
CA THR A 10 -4.01 -33.47 -18.47
C THR A 10 -3.81 -31.99 -18.10
N MET A 11 -2.58 -31.47 -18.20
CA MET A 11 -2.31 -30.06 -17.95
C MET A 11 -3.05 -29.15 -18.93
N THR A 12 -3.10 -29.49 -20.23
CA THR A 12 -3.90 -28.75 -21.23
C THR A 12 -5.37 -28.71 -20.84
N ILE A 13 -5.96 -29.86 -20.47
CA ILE A 13 -7.36 -29.94 -20.05
C ILE A 13 -7.62 -29.05 -18.84
N VAL A 14 -6.73 -29.06 -17.84
CA VAL A 14 -6.86 -28.21 -16.64
C VAL A 14 -6.74 -26.73 -16.96
N ILE A 15 -5.80 -26.34 -17.83
CA ILE A 15 -5.62 -24.94 -18.27
C ILE A 15 -6.88 -24.45 -18.98
N VAL A 16 -7.38 -25.22 -19.96
CA VAL A 16 -8.60 -24.90 -20.71
C VAL A 16 -9.82 -24.85 -19.79
N TYR A 17 -9.93 -25.81 -18.87
CA TYR A 17 -11.00 -25.85 -17.89
C TYR A 17 -11.03 -24.57 -17.05
N HIS A 18 -9.91 -24.17 -16.44
CA HIS A 18 -9.89 -23.02 -15.55
C HIS A 18 -10.17 -21.69 -16.29
N HIS A 19 -9.53 -21.49 -17.44
CA HIS A 19 -9.56 -20.20 -18.14
C HIS A 19 -10.76 -20.00 -19.06
N VAL A 20 -11.31 -21.08 -19.60
CA VAL A 20 -12.39 -21.02 -20.59
C VAL A 20 -13.69 -21.58 -20.01
N ILE A 21 -13.66 -22.85 -19.62
CA ILE A 21 -14.89 -23.57 -19.23
C ILE A 21 -15.46 -23.01 -17.92
N TYR A 22 -14.66 -22.94 -16.86
CA TYR A 22 -15.08 -22.45 -15.55
C TYR A 22 -15.50 -20.99 -15.60
N THR A 23 -14.69 -20.12 -16.23
CA THR A 23 -15.03 -18.70 -16.36
C THR A 23 -16.29 -18.48 -17.20
N GLY A 24 -16.42 -19.21 -18.32
CA GLY A 24 -17.63 -19.17 -19.15
C GLY A 24 -18.88 -19.66 -18.40
N LEU A 25 -18.75 -20.74 -17.62
CA LEU A 25 -19.84 -21.29 -16.81
C LEU A 25 -20.27 -20.30 -15.71
N MET A 26 -19.33 -19.68 -15.00
CA MET A 26 -19.65 -18.66 -14.00
C MET A 26 -20.34 -17.44 -14.62
N ILE A 27 -19.91 -17.01 -15.81
CA ILE A 27 -20.59 -15.92 -16.54
C ILE A 27 -22.01 -16.35 -16.96
N PHE A 28 -22.18 -17.56 -17.48
CA PHE A 28 -23.48 -18.08 -17.90
C PHE A 28 -24.46 -18.17 -16.71
N LEU A 29 -24.01 -18.74 -15.59
CA LEU A 29 -24.80 -18.86 -14.36
C LEU A 29 -25.02 -17.50 -13.65
N GLY A 30 -24.22 -16.49 -13.97
CA GLY A 30 -24.35 -15.11 -13.47
C GLY A 30 -25.19 -14.17 -14.34
N ARG A 31 -25.53 -14.57 -15.58
CA ARG A 31 -26.43 -13.79 -16.45
C ARG A 31 -27.85 -13.83 -15.88
N LYS A 32 -28.22 -12.71 -15.25
CA LYS A 32 -29.53 -12.32 -14.68
C LYS A 32 -30.70 -13.26 -15.01
N GLU A 33 -31.27 -13.87 -13.98
CA GLU A 33 -32.73 -13.84 -13.88
C GLU A 33 -33.14 -12.37 -13.74
N PRO A 34 -34.22 -11.92 -14.42
CA PRO A 34 -34.77 -10.60 -14.16
C PRO A 34 -35.02 -10.51 -12.66
N VAL A 35 -34.63 -9.39 -12.05
CA VAL A 35 -35.16 -8.99 -10.75
C VAL A 35 -36.65 -9.19 -10.86
N LYS A 36 -37.21 -10.23 -10.22
CA LYS A 36 -38.65 -10.28 -10.02
C LYS A 36 -38.94 -9.00 -9.27
N LYS A 37 -39.45 -7.98 -9.97
CA LYS A 37 -40.29 -6.97 -9.36
C LYS A 37 -41.35 -7.79 -8.65
N LYS A 38 -41.16 -8.09 -7.36
CA LYS A 38 -42.30 -8.33 -6.49
C LYS A 38 -43.18 -7.10 -6.73
N GLY A 39 -44.34 -7.35 -7.32
CA GLY A 39 -45.16 -6.33 -7.96
C GLY A 39 -45.50 -5.20 -7.01
N SER A 40 -45.69 -4.02 -7.59
CA SER A 40 -46.17 -2.78 -6.99
C SER A 40 -45.49 -2.37 -5.67
N HIS A 41 -44.92 -1.18 -5.65
CA HIS A 41 -44.96 -0.37 -4.45
C HIS A 41 -46.43 -0.24 -4.02
N ARG A 42 -46.91 -1.18 -3.21
CA ARG A 42 -47.81 -0.82 -2.12
C ARG A 42 -46.91 -0.08 -1.13
N THR A 43 -47.26 1.17 -0.87
CA THR A 43 -47.03 1.85 0.41
C THR A 43 -47.74 1.08 1.52
N THR A 44 -47.35 -0.17 1.72
CA THR A 44 -47.63 -0.92 2.92
C THR A 44 -46.28 -1.07 3.57
N GLU A 45 -46.20 -0.61 4.81
CA GLU A 45 -45.26 -1.09 5.80
C GLU A 45 -44.78 -2.52 5.49
N PRO A 46 -43.51 -2.85 5.75
CA PRO A 46 -43.04 -4.22 5.60
C PRO A 46 -44.07 -5.13 6.30
N PRO A 47 -44.39 -6.32 5.76
CA PRO A 47 -45.28 -7.22 6.47
C PRO A 47 -44.58 -7.54 7.80
N LEU A 48 -44.97 -6.82 8.84
CA LEU A 48 -45.00 -7.31 10.20
C LEU A 48 -45.98 -8.47 10.16
N SER A 49 -45.51 -9.60 9.62
CA SER A 49 -46.14 -10.88 9.87
C SER A 49 -46.20 -10.99 11.38
N ALA A 50 -47.43 -10.98 11.90
CA ALA A 50 -47.77 -11.20 13.29
C ALA A 50 -46.92 -12.35 13.85
N GLY A 51 -45.94 -11.98 14.67
CA GLY A 51 -44.83 -12.83 15.07
C GLY A 51 -43.64 -11.92 15.35
N SER A 52 -43.63 -11.33 16.54
CA SER A 52 -42.52 -10.55 17.10
C SER A 52 -41.18 -11.26 16.87
N THR A 53 -40.47 -10.92 15.80
CA THR A 53 -39.08 -11.32 15.62
C THR A 53 -38.26 -10.15 16.13
N GLU A 54 -37.88 -10.26 17.40
CA GLU A 54 -36.96 -9.33 18.04
C GLU A 54 -35.69 -9.22 17.19
N LEU A 55 -35.32 -8.00 16.80
CA LEU A 55 -34.11 -7.78 16.01
C LEU A 55 -32.87 -8.19 16.85
N PRO A 56 -31.89 -8.87 16.25
CA PRO A 56 -30.68 -9.28 16.94
C PRO A 56 -29.84 -8.08 17.38
N SER A 57 -29.08 -8.24 18.44
CA SER A 57 -28.04 -7.26 18.79
C SER A 57 -26.86 -7.35 17.81
N VAL A 58 -26.36 -6.19 17.36
CA VAL A 58 -25.28 -6.07 16.38
C VAL A 58 -24.14 -5.22 16.93
N ALA A 59 -22.91 -5.73 16.84
CA ALA A 59 -21.69 -4.94 17.02
C ALA A 59 -20.98 -4.73 15.69
N ILE A 60 -20.63 -3.49 15.36
CA ILE A 60 -19.79 -3.14 14.21
C ILE A 60 -18.36 -2.93 14.69
N LEU A 61 -17.44 -3.76 14.20
CA LEU A 61 -16.02 -3.74 14.46
C LEU A 61 -15.26 -2.98 13.37
N ILE A 62 -14.45 -2.00 13.80
CA ILE A 62 -13.69 -1.14 12.90
C ILE A 62 -12.24 -1.03 13.41
N PRO A 63 -11.32 -1.86 12.92
CA PRO A 63 -9.88 -1.60 13.07
C PRO A 63 -9.49 -0.42 12.17
N ALA A 64 -8.86 0.61 12.74
CA ALA A 64 -8.50 1.84 12.05
C ALA A 64 -7.00 2.14 12.23
N HIS A 65 -6.33 2.55 11.16
CA HIS A 65 -4.94 3.02 11.21
C HIS A 65 -4.73 4.11 10.15
N ASN A 66 -4.50 5.34 10.57
CA ASN A 66 -4.27 6.48 9.69
C ASN A 66 -5.37 6.70 8.63
N GLU A 67 -6.63 6.76 9.08
CA GLU A 67 -7.85 6.88 8.29
C GLU A 67 -8.59 8.20 8.59
N ALA A 68 -7.88 9.26 9.00
CA ALA A 68 -8.51 10.51 9.45
C ALA A 68 -9.46 11.11 8.39
N ASP A 69 -9.14 10.96 7.11
CA ASP A 69 -9.92 11.50 6.00
C ASP A 69 -11.32 10.90 5.88
N PHE A 70 -11.53 9.66 6.31
CA PHE A 70 -12.78 8.94 6.12
C PHE A 70 -13.52 8.62 7.42
N ILE A 71 -12.85 8.63 8.58
CA ILE A 71 -13.41 8.18 9.86
C ILE A 71 -14.66 8.96 10.29
N GLU A 72 -14.71 10.27 10.05
CA GLU A 72 -15.88 11.09 10.39
C GLU A 72 -17.08 10.75 9.51
N ALA A 73 -16.85 10.59 8.19
CA ALA A 73 -17.89 10.19 7.25
C ALA A 73 -18.43 8.80 7.61
N LYS A 74 -17.55 7.88 8.02
CA LYS A 74 -17.93 6.55 8.49
C LYS A 74 -18.81 6.61 9.74
N LEU A 75 -18.38 7.34 10.76
CA LEU A 75 -19.12 7.48 12.01
C LEU A 75 -20.46 8.17 11.80
N ALA A 76 -20.52 9.21 10.98
CA ALA A 76 -21.77 9.84 10.58
C ALA A 76 -22.69 8.86 9.84
N ASN A 77 -22.17 8.05 8.92
CA ASN A 77 -22.93 7.03 8.21
C ASN A 77 -23.51 5.97 9.16
N LEU A 78 -22.74 5.54 10.15
CA LEU A 78 -23.19 4.54 11.13
C LEU A 78 -24.28 5.08 12.08
N LEU A 79 -24.25 6.37 12.43
CA LEU A 79 -25.33 7.04 13.16
C LEU A 79 -26.64 7.09 12.37
N MET A 80 -26.56 7.08 11.03
CA MET A 80 -27.71 7.15 10.14
C MET A 80 -28.32 5.78 9.82
N LEU A 81 -27.77 4.67 10.34
CA LEU A 81 -28.32 3.35 10.10
C LEU A 81 -29.71 3.23 10.71
N ASN A 82 -30.65 2.72 9.93
CA ASN A 82 -32.00 2.42 10.38
C ASN A 82 -31.99 1.12 11.20
N TYR A 83 -31.58 1.21 12.46
CA TYR A 83 -31.54 0.09 13.41
C TYR A 83 -31.83 0.59 14.83
N PRO A 84 -32.46 -0.21 15.71
CA PRO A 84 -32.72 0.21 17.09
C PRO A 84 -31.42 0.56 17.83
N PRO A 85 -31.29 1.77 18.41
CA PRO A 85 -30.06 2.22 19.06
C PRO A 85 -29.55 1.28 20.15
N GLU A 86 -30.46 0.74 20.96
CA GLU A 86 -30.18 -0.18 22.06
C GLU A 86 -29.70 -1.56 21.60
N LYS A 87 -29.88 -1.88 20.31
CA LYS A 87 -29.40 -3.13 19.69
C LYS A 87 -28.15 -2.91 18.85
N LEU A 88 -27.63 -1.69 18.73
CA LEU A 88 -26.46 -1.37 17.94
C LEU A 88 -25.31 -0.89 18.83
N SER A 89 -24.12 -1.47 18.61
CA SER A 89 -22.88 -0.95 19.18
C SER A 89 -21.79 -0.83 18.11
N VAL A 90 -20.92 0.16 18.26
CA VAL A 90 -19.79 0.42 17.36
C VAL A 90 -18.50 0.38 18.18
N TRP A 91 -17.56 -0.43 17.71
CA TRP A 91 -16.31 -0.72 18.40
C TRP A 91 -15.14 -0.43 17.47
N ILE A 92 -14.40 0.62 17.79
CA ILE A 92 -13.29 1.11 16.98
C ILE A 92 -11.99 0.88 17.72
N CYS A 93 -11.00 0.30 17.04
CA CYS A 93 -9.64 0.19 17.57
C CYS A 93 -8.67 0.94 16.66
N CYS A 94 -8.18 2.08 17.15
CA CYS A 94 -7.16 2.90 16.52
C CYS A 94 -5.78 2.31 16.84
N ASP A 95 -5.11 1.74 15.84
CA ASP A 95 -3.91 0.91 16.02
C ASP A 95 -2.61 1.68 15.73
N GLY A 96 -2.12 2.44 16.71
CA GLY A 96 -0.89 3.23 16.56
C GLY A 96 -1.03 4.32 15.50
N CYS A 97 -2.17 5.01 15.45
CA CYS A 97 -2.39 6.09 14.49
C CYS A 97 -1.45 7.26 14.79
N SER A 98 -0.80 7.78 13.75
CA SER A 98 0.05 8.98 13.80
C SER A 98 -0.68 10.24 13.35
N ASP A 99 -1.86 10.09 12.74
CA ASP A 99 -2.74 11.18 12.32
C ASP A 99 -3.88 11.42 13.34
N ASN A 100 -4.83 12.28 12.97
CA ASN A 100 -5.95 12.65 13.84
C ASN A 100 -7.09 11.61 13.85
N THR A 101 -6.89 10.37 13.37
CA THR A 101 -7.95 9.33 13.34
C THR A 101 -8.56 9.11 14.73
N ALA A 102 -7.70 8.94 15.74
CA ALA A 102 -8.15 8.66 17.10
C ALA A 102 -8.90 9.84 17.73
N GLU A 103 -8.40 11.07 17.52
CA GLU A 103 -9.04 12.30 17.99
C GLU A 103 -10.43 12.47 17.36
N ARG A 104 -10.52 12.33 16.03
CA ARG A 104 -11.78 12.44 15.29
C ARG A 104 -12.79 11.37 15.73
N ALA A 105 -12.35 10.13 15.94
CA ALA A 105 -13.21 9.06 16.43
C ALA A 105 -13.73 9.33 17.85
N LEU A 106 -12.89 9.86 18.74
CA LEU A 106 -13.30 10.22 20.10
C LEU A 106 -14.29 11.40 20.11
N GLY A 107 -14.15 12.35 19.20
CA GLY A 107 -15.06 13.49 19.06
C GLY A 107 -16.51 13.13 18.70
N PHE A 108 -16.80 11.88 18.32
CA PHE A 108 -18.16 11.41 18.04
C PHE A 108 -18.86 10.78 19.26
N LYS A 109 -18.16 10.58 20.40
CA LYS A 109 -18.75 9.94 21.59
C LYS A 109 -20.04 10.60 22.06
N ASP A 110 -20.07 11.92 22.12
CA ASP A 110 -21.25 12.67 22.59
C ASP A 110 -22.45 12.47 21.66
N LYS A 111 -22.23 12.54 20.34
CA LYS A 111 -23.28 12.31 19.32
C LYS A 111 -23.87 10.90 19.39
N TYR A 112 -23.03 9.89 19.66
CA TYR A 112 -23.47 8.51 19.83
C TYR A 112 -24.23 8.31 21.14
N ALA A 113 -23.78 8.94 22.23
CA ALA A 113 -24.48 8.92 23.52
C ALA A 113 -25.86 9.58 23.41
N GLU A 114 -25.98 10.72 22.72
CA GLU A 114 -27.26 11.38 22.43
C GLU A 114 -28.19 10.50 21.58
N ALA A 115 -27.63 9.75 20.62
CA ALA A 115 -28.37 8.80 19.80
C ALA A 115 -28.76 7.49 20.54
N GLY A 116 -28.23 7.26 21.75
CA GLY A 116 -28.44 6.01 22.49
C GLY A 116 -27.68 4.80 21.92
N ILE A 117 -26.66 5.04 21.10
CA ILE A 117 -25.84 3.98 20.46
C ILE A 117 -24.52 3.88 21.21
N GLN A 118 -24.11 2.68 21.62
CA GLN A 118 -22.83 2.48 22.29
C GLN A 118 -21.68 2.67 21.30
N LEU A 119 -20.78 3.63 21.56
CA LEU A 119 -19.51 3.80 20.85
C LEU A 119 -18.32 3.58 21.78
N GLU A 120 -17.55 2.52 21.53
CA GLU A 120 -16.28 2.27 22.20
C GLU A 120 -15.12 2.59 21.25
N CYS A 121 -14.22 3.49 21.68
CA CYS A 121 -13.02 3.85 20.93
C CYS A 121 -11.79 3.47 21.75
N ILE A 122 -11.10 2.40 21.34
CA ILE A 122 -9.85 1.93 21.93
C ILE A 122 -8.70 2.54 21.14
N VAL A 123 -7.81 3.26 21.82
CA VAL A 123 -6.62 3.88 21.22
C VAL A 123 -5.39 3.16 21.71
N GLU A 124 -4.67 2.55 20.78
CA GLU A 124 -3.44 1.81 21.05
C GLU A 124 -2.27 2.62 20.51
N THR A 125 -1.17 2.71 21.27
CA THR A 125 0.00 3.48 20.86
C THR A 125 0.90 2.74 19.87
N ASN A 126 0.89 1.40 19.93
CA ASN A 126 1.75 0.55 19.11
C ASN A 126 0.93 -0.11 18.01
N ASN A 127 1.33 0.06 16.76
CA ASN A 127 0.73 -0.67 15.64
C ASN A 127 1.09 -2.16 15.74
N LYS A 128 0.08 -3.02 15.92
CA LYS A 128 0.24 -4.49 15.94
C LYS A 128 -0.47 -5.18 14.77
N GLY A 129 -1.21 -4.43 13.98
CA GLY A 129 -1.90 -4.85 12.79
C GLY A 129 -3.37 -5.23 13.00
N LYS A 130 -4.17 -5.01 11.94
CA LYS A 130 -5.61 -5.30 11.83
C LYS A 130 -6.04 -6.61 12.50
N VAL A 131 -5.37 -7.73 12.23
CA VAL A 131 -5.78 -9.05 12.75
C VAL A 131 -5.66 -9.12 14.28
N VAL A 132 -4.60 -8.55 14.85
CA VAL A 132 -4.42 -8.48 16.31
C VAL A 132 -5.54 -7.65 16.94
N ARG A 133 -5.91 -6.52 16.30
CA ARG A 133 -6.98 -5.64 16.78
C ARG A 133 -8.38 -6.23 16.60
N ILE A 134 -8.62 -6.98 15.52
CA ILE A 134 -9.84 -7.78 15.36
C ILE A 134 -9.95 -8.80 16.50
N ASN A 135 -8.88 -9.53 16.80
CA ASN A 135 -8.90 -10.52 17.88
C ASN A 135 -9.11 -9.87 19.26
N GLN A 136 -8.48 -8.72 19.50
CA GLN A 136 -8.66 -7.94 20.72
C GLN A 136 -10.12 -7.52 20.88
N LEU A 137 -10.71 -6.89 19.87
CA LEU A 137 -12.09 -6.46 19.93
C LEU A 137 -13.05 -7.64 20.06
N LEU A 138 -12.82 -8.73 19.32
CA LEU A 138 -13.62 -9.95 19.40
C LEU A 138 -13.68 -10.50 20.83
N SER A 139 -12.55 -10.50 21.56
CA SER A 139 -12.50 -10.96 22.96
C SER A 139 -13.38 -10.14 23.92
N LEU A 140 -13.71 -8.90 23.56
CA LEU A 140 -14.50 -8.00 24.39
C LEU A 140 -16.01 -8.11 24.12
N ILE A 141 -16.39 -8.50 22.89
CA ILE A 141 -17.77 -8.39 22.40
C ILE A 141 -18.45 -9.72 22.09
N LYS A 142 -17.68 -10.79 21.82
CA LYS A 142 -18.22 -12.02 21.21
C LYS A 142 -19.39 -12.63 21.98
N ASP A 143 -19.35 -12.55 23.31
CA ASP A 143 -20.37 -13.14 24.19
C ASP A 143 -21.47 -12.15 24.59
N LYS A 144 -21.47 -10.93 24.02
CA LYS A 144 -22.40 -9.85 24.38
C LYS A 144 -23.42 -9.53 23.29
N VAL A 145 -23.20 -10.01 22.07
CA VAL A 145 -24.05 -9.69 20.90
C VAL A 145 -24.39 -10.93 20.10
N ASP A 146 -25.47 -10.86 19.32
CA ASP A 146 -25.92 -11.96 18.45
C ASP A 146 -25.14 -11.97 17.13
N LEU A 147 -24.87 -10.79 16.58
CA LEU A 147 -24.20 -10.59 15.30
C LEU A 147 -23.01 -9.63 15.43
N ILE A 148 -21.96 -9.93 14.67
CA ILE A 148 -20.75 -9.12 14.57
C ILE A 148 -20.54 -8.76 13.10
N ALA A 149 -20.55 -7.46 12.81
CA ALA A 149 -20.24 -6.91 11.51
C ALA A 149 -18.82 -6.36 11.50
N MET A 150 -18.07 -6.63 10.45
CA MET A 150 -16.79 -6.00 10.14
C MET A 150 -17.03 -4.95 9.08
N SER A 151 -16.41 -3.77 9.22
CA SER A 151 -16.45 -2.75 8.18
C SER A 151 -15.19 -1.91 8.17
N ASP A 152 -14.65 -1.68 6.97
CA ASP A 152 -13.50 -0.79 6.80
C ASP A 152 -13.93 0.68 6.99
N VAL A 153 -12.99 1.54 7.41
CA VAL A 153 -13.27 2.96 7.68
C VAL A 153 -13.71 3.69 6.41
N SER A 154 -13.07 3.42 5.29
CA SER A 154 -13.36 4.03 3.99
C SER A 154 -14.63 3.52 3.32
N ALA A 155 -15.33 2.53 3.88
CA ALA A 155 -16.53 1.92 3.29
C ALA A 155 -17.81 2.39 3.99
N LEU A 156 -18.66 3.16 3.29
CA LEU A 156 -19.99 3.55 3.78
C LEU A 156 -21.02 2.45 3.53
N LEU A 157 -22.04 2.35 4.39
CA LEU A 157 -23.10 1.34 4.32
C LEU A 157 -24.42 1.98 3.91
N SER A 158 -25.27 1.23 3.20
CA SER A 158 -26.67 1.63 2.98
C SER A 158 -27.41 1.74 4.32
N ILE A 159 -28.31 2.72 4.42
CA ILE A 159 -29.05 3.04 5.67
C ILE A 159 -29.80 1.82 6.22
N ASP A 160 -30.30 0.94 5.35
CA ASP A 160 -31.03 -0.28 5.69
C ASP A 160 -30.14 -1.53 5.82
N ALA A 161 -28.82 -1.41 5.78
CA ALA A 161 -27.90 -2.56 5.72
C ALA A 161 -28.13 -3.59 6.84
N LEU A 162 -28.34 -3.13 8.08
CA LEU A 162 -28.50 -4.02 9.24
C LEU A 162 -29.88 -4.68 9.31
N THR A 163 -30.95 -4.01 8.87
CA THR A 163 -32.29 -4.62 8.81
C THR A 163 -32.34 -5.69 7.72
N GLN A 164 -31.75 -5.42 6.55
CA GLN A 164 -31.60 -6.41 5.47
C GLN A 164 -30.74 -7.61 5.90
N ALA A 165 -29.70 -7.37 6.71
CA ALA A 165 -28.90 -8.44 7.28
C ALA A 165 -29.69 -9.28 8.28
N ALA A 166 -30.38 -8.63 9.22
CA ALA A 166 -31.18 -9.31 10.24
C ALA A 166 -32.24 -10.24 9.64
N GLU A 167 -32.92 -9.81 8.56
CA GLU A 167 -33.87 -10.65 7.83
C GLU A 167 -33.22 -11.94 7.31
N SER A 168 -32.00 -11.86 6.79
CA SER A 168 -31.28 -13.02 6.25
C SER A 168 -30.88 -14.00 7.37
N PHE A 169 -30.53 -13.51 8.57
CA PHE A 169 -30.20 -14.36 9.72
C PHE A 169 -31.41 -15.00 10.41
N THR A 170 -32.63 -14.82 9.90
CA THR A 170 -33.77 -15.64 10.33
C THR A 170 -33.60 -17.11 9.93
N ASP A 171 -32.84 -17.40 8.86
CA ASP A 171 -32.45 -18.78 8.52
C ASP A 171 -31.27 -19.23 9.41
N PRO A 172 -31.44 -20.26 10.25
CA PRO A 172 -30.39 -20.77 11.12
C PRO A 172 -29.18 -21.34 10.36
N LYS A 173 -29.31 -21.68 9.07
CA LYS A 173 -28.20 -22.20 8.25
C LYS A 173 -27.24 -21.11 7.81
N ILE A 174 -27.68 -19.85 7.76
CA ILE A 174 -26.84 -18.72 7.37
C ILE A 174 -25.98 -18.35 8.57
N GLY A 175 -24.66 -18.50 8.44
CA GLY A 175 -23.70 -18.15 9.48
C GLY A 175 -23.01 -16.81 9.22
N ALA A 176 -22.93 -16.38 7.96
CA ALA A 176 -22.38 -15.09 7.57
C ALA A 176 -23.01 -14.55 6.29
N GLN A 177 -22.85 -13.24 6.08
CA GLN A 177 -23.39 -12.53 4.93
C GLN A 177 -22.44 -11.43 4.47
N THR A 178 -22.36 -11.24 3.15
CA THR A 178 -21.62 -10.18 2.47
C THR A 178 -22.56 -9.44 1.51
N CYS A 179 -22.10 -8.33 0.94
CA CYS A 179 -22.95 -7.36 0.23
C CYS A 179 -22.33 -6.89 -1.10
N ASN A 180 -23.05 -6.04 -1.83
CA ASN A 180 -22.47 -5.39 -3.01
C ASN A 180 -21.30 -4.50 -2.59
N TYR A 181 -20.20 -4.60 -3.33
CA TYR A 181 -19.12 -3.63 -3.27
C TYR A 181 -19.26 -2.64 -4.41
N LEU A 182 -19.32 -1.35 -4.08
CA LEU A 182 -19.42 -0.22 -4.99
C LEU A 182 -18.28 0.75 -4.71
N LEU A 183 -17.88 1.50 -5.73
CA LEU A 183 -16.90 2.58 -5.60
C LEU A 183 -17.66 3.91 -5.69
N ALA A 184 -17.34 4.87 -4.82
CA ALA A 184 -17.91 6.21 -4.88
C ALA A 184 -17.49 6.93 -6.17
N GLU A 185 -16.21 6.82 -6.52
CA GLU A 185 -15.64 7.31 -7.77
C GLU A 185 -15.05 6.13 -8.54
N ALA A 186 -15.61 5.81 -9.71
CA ALA A 186 -15.17 4.70 -10.54
C ALA A 186 -14.99 5.15 -11.99
N THR A 187 -13.91 4.70 -12.62
CA THR A 187 -13.87 4.69 -14.08
C THR A 187 -14.88 3.68 -14.62
N ARG A 188 -15.35 3.87 -15.86
CA ARG A 188 -16.27 2.93 -16.53
C ARG A 188 -15.74 1.49 -16.54
N GLY A 189 -14.43 1.30 -16.60
CA GLY A 189 -13.80 -0.03 -16.55
C GLY A 189 -13.88 -0.66 -15.16
N GLU A 190 -13.65 0.11 -14.10
CA GLU A 190 -13.72 -0.37 -12.71
C GLU A 190 -15.15 -0.70 -12.30
N GLU A 191 -16.12 0.13 -12.70
CA GLU A 191 -17.53 -0.13 -12.44
C GLU A 191 -17.97 -1.45 -13.08
N GLN A 192 -17.63 -1.68 -14.36
CA GLN A 192 -17.90 -2.94 -15.04
C GLN A 192 -17.23 -4.14 -14.36
N TYR A 193 -15.99 -3.97 -13.90
CA TYR A 193 -15.27 -5.02 -13.18
C TYR A 193 -15.97 -5.38 -11.86
N TRP A 194 -16.38 -4.40 -11.06
CA TRP A 194 -17.03 -4.65 -9.78
C TRP A 194 -18.47 -5.15 -9.92
N GLN A 195 -19.22 -4.67 -10.90
CA GLN A 195 -20.51 -5.26 -11.26
C GLN A 195 -20.35 -6.74 -11.63
N TRP A 196 -19.32 -7.08 -12.40
CA TRP A 196 -19.00 -8.47 -12.73
C TRP A 196 -18.60 -9.30 -11.50
N GLN A 197 -17.79 -8.75 -10.59
CA GLN A 197 -17.43 -9.42 -9.33
C GLN A 197 -18.66 -9.67 -8.43
N ASN A 198 -19.54 -8.69 -8.29
CA ASN A 198 -20.78 -8.82 -7.52
C ASN A 198 -21.70 -9.91 -8.11
N SER A 199 -21.82 -9.96 -9.44
CA SER A 199 -22.56 -11.02 -10.14
C SER A 199 -21.98 -12.42 -9.85
N ILE A 200 -20.66 -12.57 -9.87
CA ILE A 200 -20.00 -13.83 -9.51
C ILE A 200 -20.32 -14.23 -8.07
N ARG A 201 -20.21 -13.30 -7.10
CA ARG A 201 -20.52 -13.58 -5.70
C ARG A 201 -21.98 -14.01 -5.53
N GLN A 202 -22.91 -13.39 -6.25
CA GLN A 202 -24.31 -13.80 -6.26
C GLN A 202 -24.47 -15.24 -6.78
N THR A 203 -23.78 -15.61 -7.86
CA THR A 203 -23.78 -16.98 -8.38
C THR A 203 -23.16 -17.97 -7.39
N GLU A 204 -22.04 -17.63 -6.75
CA GLU A 204 -21.40 -18.46 -5.70
C GLU A 204 -22.37 -18.71 -4.54
N SER A 205 -23.07 -17.66 -4.09
CA SER A 205 -24.09 -17.77 -3.05
C SER A 205 -25.22 -18.73 -3.41
N LYS A 206 -25.65 -18.78 -4.68
CA LYS A 206 -26.70 -19.69 -5.15
C LYS A 206 -26.21 -21.14 -5.26
N LEU A 207 -24.96 -21.34 -5.66
CA LEU A 207 -24.38 -22.67 -5.89
C LEU A 207 -23.88 -23.34 -4.60
N GLY A 208 -23.65 -22.57 -3.54
CA GLY A 208 -23.38 -23.15 -2.22
C GLY A 208 -23.11 -22.10 -1.16
N SER A 209 -22.03 -21.35 -1.30
CA SER A 209 -21.65 -20.27 -0.37
C SER A 209 -20.64 -19.36 -1.05
N VAL A 210 -20.72 -18.08 -0.72
CA VAL A 210 -19.74 -17.10 -1.18
C VAL A 210 -18.38 -17.40 -0.56
N MET A 211 -17.34 -17.42 -1.39
CA MET A 211 -15.99 -17.64 -0.90
C MET A 211 -15.29 -16.30 -0.66
N GLY A 212 -15.45 -15.80 0.56
CA GLY A 212 -14.84 -14.56 1.01
C GLY A 212 -15.85 -13.43 1.19
N GLY A 213 -15.66 -12.62 2.23
CA GLY A 213 -16.28 -11.30 2.33
C GLY A 213 -15.75 -10.35 1.25
N ASN A 214 -16.37 -9.20 1.10
CA ASN A 214 -15.69 -7.99 0.66
C ASN A 214 -15.24 -7.29 1.96
N GLY A 215 -13.93 -7.04 2.11
CA GLY A 215 -13.37 -6.42 3.33
C GLY A 215 -14.09 -5.17 3.82
N ALA A 216 -14.75 -4.45 2.91
CA ALA A 216 -15.61 -3.29 3.19
C ALA A 216 -16.76 -3.55 4.16
N PHE A 217 -17.46 -4.69 4.02
CA PHE A 217 -18.56 -5.06 4.92
C PHE A 217 -18.91 -6.54 4.86
N TYR A 218 -18.84 -7.22 5.99
CA TYR A 218 -19.47 -8.53 6.15
C TYR A 218 -19.93 -8.72 7.58
N ILE A 219 -20.94 -9.55 7.78
CA ILE A 219 -21.57 -9.79 9.08
C ILE A 219 -21.66 -11.28 9.35
N VAL A 220 -21.43 -11.68 10.59
CA VAL A 220 -21.32 -13.08 11.02
C VAL A 220 -22.09 -13.25 12.33
N ARG A 221 -22.68 -14.44 12.56
CA ARG A 221 -23.17 -14.80 13.89
C ARG A 221 -22.02 -14.78 14.89
N ALA A 222 -22.18 -14.08 16.01
CA ALA A 222 -21.11 -13.89 16.98
C ALA A 222 -20.45 -15.20 17.43
N PRO A 223 -21.19 -16.30 17.74
CA PRO A 223 -20.58 -17.57 18.13
C PRO A 223 -19.63 -18.17 17.09
N LEU A 224 -19.91 -17.94 15.80
CA LEU A 224 -19.15 -18.48 14.67
C LEU A 224 -17.92 -17.65 14.32
N PHE A 225 -17.89 -16.38 14.75
CA PHE A 225 -16.75 -15.49 14.52
C PHE A 225 -15.56 -15.98 15.36
N SER A 226 -14.49 -16.39 14.68
CA SER A 226 -13.34 -17.04 15.31
C SER A 226 -12.14 -16.08 15.38
N SER A 227 -11.26 -16.27 16.35
CA SER A 227 -9.97 -15.57 16.32
C SER A 227 -9.12 -16.06 15.15
N LEU A 228 -8.32 -15.16 14.60
CA LEU A 228 -7.46 -15.42 13.46
C LEU A 228 -6.00 -15.51 13.88
N PRO A 229 -5.18 -16.38 13.27
CA PRO A 229 -3.73 -16.31 13.40
C PRO A 229 -3.20 -14.94 12.95
N GLU A 230 -2.23 -14.37 13.65
CA GLU A 230 -1.71 -13.01 13.38
C GLU A 230 -1.11 -12.84 11.97
N ASP A 231 -0.57 -13.91 11.40
CA ASP A 231 -0.02 -13.95 10.04
C ASP A 231 -1.10 -14.07 8.94
N THR A 232 -2.39 -13.93 9.29
CA THR A 232 -3.49 -13.95 8.32
C THR A 232 -3.41 -12.75 7.37
N ILE A 233 -3.24 -13.02 6.07
CA ILE A 233 -3.05 -11.96 5.05
C ILE A 233 -4.39 -11.35 4.62
N ASN A 234 -5.43 -12.19 4.51
CA ASN A 234 -6.76 -11.83 4.05
C ASN A 234 -7.77 -12.40 5.06
N ASP A 235 -8.18 -11.55 6.00
CA ASP A 235 -9.03 -11.87 7.14
C ASP A 235 -10.48 -12.13 6.73
N ASP A 236 -11.04 -11.31 5.83
CA ASP A 236 -12.41 -11.42 5.32
C ASP A 236 -12.67 -12.77 4.63
N PHE A 237 -11.70 -13.29 3.89
CA PHE A 237 -11.78 -14.63 3.32
C PHE A 237 -11.66 -15.72 4.39
N ILE A 238 -10.67 -15.65 5.27
CA ILE A 238 -10.48 -16.71 6.25
C ILE A 238 -11.67 -16.79 7.22
N GLN A 239 -12.25 -15.67 7.64
CA GLN A 239 -13.41 -15.66 8.53
C GLN A 239 -14.62 -16.36 7.92
N THR A 240 -15.01 -15.97 6.71
CA THR A 240 -16.14 -16.61 6.00
C THR A 240 -15.87 -18.09 5.74
N MET A 241 -14.63 -18.48 5.45
CA MET A 241 -14.27 -19.89 5.32
C MET A 241 -14.35 -20.66 6.65
N LEU A 242 -14.02 -20.05 7.79
CA LEU A 242 -14.18 -20.67 9.11
C LEU A 242 -15.65 -20.86 9.48
N VAL A 243 -16.55 -20.00 9.00
CA VAL A 243 -18.01 -20.20 9.09
C VAL A 243 -18.44 -21.44 8.31
N ILE A 244 -17.94 -21.60 7.07
CA ILE A 244 -18.19 -22.81 6.25
C ILE A 244 -17.61 -24.06 6.92
N LYS A 245 -16.43 -23.97 7.54
CA LYS A 245 -15.82 -25.07 8.30
C LYS A 245 -16.72 -25.54 9.44
N GLN A 246 -17.48 -24.63 10.05
CA GLN A 246 -18.42 -24.93 11.13
C GLN A 246 -19.77 -25.48 10.60
N GLY A 247 -19.94 -25.66 9.29
CA GLY A 247 -21.12 -26.24 8.67
C GLY A 247 -22.21 -25.25 8.25
N TYR A 248 -21.92 -23.94 8.35
CA TYR A 248 -22.85 -22.87 8.00
C TYR A 248 -22.63 -22.34 6.59
N GLN A 249 -23.62 -21.62 6.07
CA GLN A 249 -23.56 -20.99 4.75
C GLN A 249 -23.16 -19.52 4.84
N VAL A 250 -22.49 -19.05 3.78
CA VAL A 250 -22.15 -17.64 3.59
C VAL A 250 -22.96 -17.11 2.41
N GLN A 251 -23.82 -16.12 2.65
CA GLN A 251 -24.74 -15.60 1.64
C GLN A 251 -24.28 -14.25 1.09
N PHE A 252 -24.57 -14.00 -0.19
CA PHE A 252 -24.49 -12.67 -0.81
C PHE A 252 -25.88 -12.03 -0.80
N ASN A 253 -26.02 -10.84 -0.22
CA ASN A 253 -27.24 -10.06 -0.28
C ASN A 253 -27.04 -8.84 -1.18
N HIS A 254 -27.74 -8.81 -2.31
CA HIS A 254 -27.63 -7.75 -3.31
C HIS A 254 -28.45 -6.49 -2.98
N TYR A 255 -29.15 -6.45 -1.85
CA TYR A 255 -29.85 -5.25 -1.37
C TYR A 255 -28.98 -4.41 -0.42
N ILE A 256 -27.95 -5.02 0.17
CA ILE A 256 -26.99 -4.29 1.00
C ILE A 256 -25.89 -3.73 0.09
N ASN A 257 -25.59 -2.45 0.26
CA ASN A 257 -24.51 -1.79 -0.48
C ASN A 257 -23.43 -1.30 0.48
N SER A 258 -22.18 -1.61 0.13
CA SER A 258 -20.99 -0.96 0.69
C SER A 258 -20.36 -0.08 -0.39
N VAL A 259 -20.09 1.18 -0.07
CA VAL A 259 -19.56 2.19 -1.00
C VAL A 259 -18.18 2.63 -0.50
N GLU A 260 -17.14 2.29 -1.27
CA GLU A 260 -15.76 2.67 -1.01
C GLU A 260 -15.50 4.13 -1.38
N LEU A 261 -15.02 4.91 -0.42
CA LEU A 261 -14.66 6.33 -0.59
C LEU A 261 -13.23 6.52 -1.05
N SER A 262 -12.32 5.59 -0.72
CA SER A 262 -10.92 5.74 -1.10
C SER A 262 -10.77 5.60 -2.61
N PRO A 263 -10.16 6.58 -3.31
CA PRO A 263 -9.84 6.42 -4.72
C PRO A 263 -8.90 5.23 -4.91
N SER A 264 -9.13 4.46 -5.97
CA SER A 264 -8.25 3.37 -6.39
C SER A 264 -6.90 3.95 -6.84
N SER A 265 -5.93 4.03 -5.92
CA SER A 265 -4.57 4.41 -6.30
C SER A 265 -3.98 3.32 -7.21
N GLU A 266 -3.70 3.67 -8.48
CA GLU A 266 -3.02 2.78 -9.44
C GLU A 266 -1.56 2.44 -9.00
N GLN A 267 -1.07 3.14 -7.98
CA GLN A 267 0.35 3.35 -7.73
C GLN A 267 1.08 2.26 -6.93
N ASP A 268 0.47 1.10 -6.65
CA ASP A 268 1.28 -0.09 -6.31
C ASP A 268 0.67 -1.43 -6.74
N THR A 269 0.31 -1.50 -8.04
CA THR A 269 -0.31 -2.68 -8.66
C THR A 269 0.54 -3.96 -8.53
N TYR A 270 1.87 -3.86 -8.47
CA TYR A 270 2.75 -5.04 -8.45
C TYR A 270 2.91 -5.64 -7.04
N GLN A 271 3.19 -4.82 -6.02
CA GLN A 271 3.30 -5.29 -4.63
C GLN A 271 1.97 -5.83 -4.12
N ARG A 272 0.86 -5.15 -4.44
CA ARG A 272 -0.50 -5.64 -4.14
C ARG A 272 -0.74 -7.02 -4.75
N ARG A 273 -0.33 -7.26 -6.00
CA ARG A 273 -0.44 -8.57 -6.66
C ARG A 273 0.41 -9.65 -6.00
N GLN A 274 1.60 -9.32 -5.52
CA GLN A 274 2.42 -10.26 -4.75
C GLN A 274 1.75 -10.64 -3.42
N ARG A 275 1.19 -9.67 -2.70
CA ARG A 275 0.43 -9.94 -1.47
C ARG A 275 -0.81 -10.79 -1.74
N ILE A 276 -1.53 -10.53 -2.84
CA ILE A 276 -2.66 -11.37 -3.29
C ILE A 276 -2.18 -12.81 -3.59
N GLY A 277 -1.05 -12.98 -4.27
CA GLY A 277 -0.46 -14.30 -4.54
C GLY A 277 -0.12 -15.07 -3.26
N ALA A 278 0.55 -14.41 -2.31
CA ALA A 278 0.84 -14.97 -0.99
C ALA A 278 -0.44 -15.34 -0.22
N GLY A 279 -1.44 -14.45 -0.24
CA GLY A 279 -2.75 -14.67 0.36
C GLY A 279 -3.47 -15.88 -0.24
N ASN A 280 -3.50 -16.00 -1.57
CA ASN A 280 -4.12 -17.14 -2.27
C ASN A 280 -3.47 -18.49 -1.87
N LEU A 281 -2.14 -18.54 -1.74
CA LEU A 281 -1.45 -19.73 -1.26
C LEU A 281 -1.76 -20.04 0.20
N GLN A 282 -1.77 -19.02 1.07
CA GLN A 282 -2.18 -19.20 2.47
C GLN A 282 -3.61 -19.73 2.56
N GLN A 283 -4.54 -19.21 1.75
CA GLN A 283 -5.93 -19.68 1.64
C GLN A 283 -5.98 -21.14 1.21
N LEU A 284 -5.23 -21.53 0.16
CA LEU A 284 -5.17 -22.93 -0.29
C LEU A 284 -4.70 -23.87 0.82
N ILE A 285 -3.68 -23.47 1.58
CA ILE A 285 -3.12 -24.27 2.67
C ILE A 285 -4.10 -24.35 3.86
N ARG A 286 -4.64 -23.22 4.32
CA ARG A 286 -5.50 -23.15 5.51
C ARG A 286 -6.90 -23.70 5.27
N CYS A 287 -7.44 -23.50 4.07
CA CYS A 287 -8.77 -23.96 3.69
C CYS A 287 -8.78 -25.37 3.11
N ARG A 288 -7.71 -26.17 3.26
CA ARG A 288 -7.67 -27.58 2.82
C ARG A 288 -8.79 -28.45 3.41
N PHE A 289 -9.39 -28.01 4.52
CA PHE A 289 -10.53 -28.69 5.14
C PHE A 289 -11.73 -28.79 4.19
N VAL A 290 -11.89 -27.87 3.24
CA VAL A 290 -12.97 -27.84 2.25
C VAL A 290 -13.02 -29.14 1.44
N PHE A 291 -11.86 -29.74 1.15
CA PHE A 291 -11.78 -31.01 0.42
C PHE A 291 -12.29 -32.21 1.22
N ARG A 292 -12.41 -32.08 2.55
CA ARG A 292 -12.91 -33.12 3.47
C ARG A 292 -14.37 -32.93 3.89
N HIS A 293 -14.94 -31.73 3.72
CA HIS A 293 -16.31 -31.42 4.15
C HIS A 293 -17.35 -31.73 3.07
N ASN A 294 -18.57 -32.12 3.47
CA ASN A 294 -19.66 -32.54 2.56
C ASN A 294 -20.34 -31.40 1.75
N HIS A 295 -19.80 -30.19 1.75
CA HIS A 295 -20.32 -29.09 0.93
C HIS A 295 -19.81 -29.19 -0.52
N HIS A 296 -20.48 -29.98 -1.36
CA HIS A 296 -20.09 -30.21 -2.76
C HIS A 296 -19.95 -28.92 -3.58
N GLY A 297 -20.88 -27.96 -3.42
CA GLY A 297 -20.84 -26.67 -4.10
C GLY A 297 -19.61 -25.83 -3.70
N ALA A 298 -19.38 -25.65 -2.40
CA ALA A 298 -18.22 -24.92 -1.88
C ALA A 298 -16.90 -25.59 -2.29
N ARG A 299 -16.86 -26.93 -2.31
CA ARG A 299 -15.68 -27.69 -2.77
C ARG A 299 -15.37 -27.42 -4.22
N TRP A 300 -16.37 -27.51 -5.10
CA TRP A 300 -16.21 -27.27 -6.53
C TRP A 300 -15.79 -25.83 -6.82
N LEU A 301 -16.47 -24.85 -6.21
CA LEU A 301 -16.13 -23.44 -6.33
C LEU A 301 -14.69 -23.18 -5.87
N PHE A 302 -14.29 -23.74 -4.73
CA PHE A 302 -12.95 -23.56 -4.18
C PHE A 302 -11.88 -24.22 -5.07
N THR A 303 -12.09 -25.46 -5.53
CA THR A 303 -11.16 -26.15 -6.44
C THR A 303 -10.99 -25.36 -7.73
N SER A 304 -12.10 -25.03 -8.38
CA SER A 304 -12.10 -24.56 -9.76
C SER A 304 -11.74 -23.09 -9.88
N GLY A 305 -12.13 -22.28 -8.89
CA GLY A 305 -11.84 -20.86 -8.84
C GLY A 305 -10.54 -20.50 -8.12
N LYS A 306 -10.38 -20.91 -6.86
CA LYS A 306 -9.31 -20.42 -5.98
C LYS A 306 -8.07 -21.31 -6.01
N ALA A 307 -8.24 -22.63 -5.86
CA ALA A 307 -7.12 -23.57 -5.84
C ALA A 307 -6.39 -23.62 -7.19
N LEU A 308 -7.12 -23.81 -8.30
CA LEU A 308 -6.52 -23.81 -9.64
C LEU A 308 -5.82 -22.49 -9.98
N ARG A 309 -6.39 -21.34 -9.61
CA ARG A 309 -5.74 -20.04 -9.81
C ARG A 309 -4.39 -19.94 -9.09
N THR A 310 -4.33 -20.48 -7.88
CA THR A 310 -3.11 -20.50 -7.06
C THR A 310 -2.06 -21.45 -7.64
N LEU A 311 -2.49 -22.60 -8.16
CA LEU A 311 -1.60 -23.61 -8.76
C LEU A 311 -1.17 -23.25 -10.19
N MET A 312 -1.90 -22.38 -10.89
CA MET A 312 -1.71 -22.12 -12.31
C MET A 312 -0.28 -21.66 -12.69
N PRO A 313 0.41 -20.79 -11.93
CA PRO A 313 1.80 -20.45 -12.23
C PRO A 313 2.73 -21.67 -12.31
N PHE A 314 2.55 -22.64 -11.41
CA PHE A 314 3.33 -23.88 -11.40
C PHE A 314 2.95 -24.79 -12.57
N ILE A 315 1.65 -24.87 -12.91
CA ILE A 315 1.17 -25.64 -14.06
C ILE A 315 1.74 -25.05 -15.36
N LEU A 316 1.72 -23.73 -15.55
CA LEU A 316 2.23 -23.10 -16.77
C LEU A 316 3.74 -23.29 -16.96
N ILE A 317 4.52 -23.21 -15.87
CA ILE A 317 5.97 -23.48 -15.89
C ILE A 317 6.23 -24.96 -16.18
N GLY A 318 5.54 -25.87 -15.48
CA GLY A 318 5.68 -27.31 -15.70
C GLY A 318 5.31 -27.71 -17.14
N TYR A 319 4.25 -27.12 -17.69
CA TYR A 319 3.82 -27.32 -19.08
C TYR A 319 4.89 -26.87 -20.08
N PHE A 320 5.53 -25.72 -19.84
CA PHE A 320 6.63 -25.23 -20.68
C PHE A 320 7.82 -26.18 -20.64
N LEU A 321 8.27 -26.58 -19.45
CA LEU A 321 9.42 -27.48 -19.29
C LEU A 321 9.17 -28.86 -19.90
N LEU A 322 7.96 -29.41 -19.71
CA LEU A 322 7.60 -30.72 -20.26
C LEU A 322 7.46 -30.69 -21.77
N SER A 323 6.84 -29.64 -22.34
CA SER A 323 6.78 -29.47 -23.79
C SER A 323 8.17 -29.28 -24.39
N LEU A 324 9.05 -28.50 -23.75
CA LEU A 324 10.43 -28.30 -24.19
C LEU A 324 11.23 -29.60 -24.18
N ALA A 325 11.09 -30.42 -23.13
CA ALA A 325 11.75 -31.72 -23.05
C ALA A 325 11.31 -32.66 -24.19
N LEU A 326 10.01 -32.69 -24.51
CA LEU A 326 9.47 -33.47 -25.64
C LEU A 326 9.88 -32.90 -27.00
N ALA A 327 10.06 -31.57 -27.09
CA ALA A 327 10.53 -30.90 -28.29
C ALA A 327 11.99 -31.27 -28.61
N ILE A 328 12.85 -31.35 -27.58
CA ILE A 328 14.25 -31.79 -27.69
C ILE A 328 14.34 -33.26 -28.13
N GLN A 329 13.38 -34.09 -27.73
CA GLN A 329 13.28 -35.49 -28.18
C GLN A 329 12.79 -35.64 -29.64
N GLY A 330 12.57 -34.53 -30.35
CA GLY A 330 12.26 -34.52 -31.79
C GLY A 330 10.76 -34.52 -32.11
N SER A 331 9.87 -34.30 -31.14
CA SER A 331 8.43 -34.21 -31.44
C SER A 331 8.04 -32.86 -32.04
N ALA A 332 7.53 -32.88 -33.28
CA ALA A 332 7.06 -31.68 -33.98
C ALA A 332 5.92 -30.95 -33.24
N LEU A 333 4.95 -31.70 -32.68
CA LEU A 333 3.86 -31.10 -31.92
C LEU A 333 4.37 -30.39 -30.66
N ALA A 334 5.33 -31.00 -29.95
CA ALA A 334 5.93 -30.39 -28.77
C ALA A 334 6.74 -29.14 -29.13
N GLN A 335 7.49 -29.16 -30.23
CA GLN A 335 8.20 -27.99 -30.76
C GLN A 335 7.25 -26.83 -31.05
N LEU A 336 6.11 -27.10 -31.68
CA LEU A 336 5.07 -26.09 -31.95
C LEU A 336 4.51 -25.51 -30.64
N LEU A 337 4.15 -26.35 -29.67
CA LEU A 337 3.59 -25.92 -28.39
C LEU A 337 4.57 -25.05 -27.59
N THR A 338 5.84 -25.46 -27.53
CA THR A 338 6.89 -24.69 -26.86
C THR A 338 7.15 -23.37 -27.56
N ALA A 339 7.22 -23.36 -28.90
CA ALA A 339 7.41 -22.14 -29.68
C ALA A 339 6.24 -21.16 -29.49
N LEU A 340 5.00 -21.65 -29.48
CA LEU A 340 3.80 -20.84 -29.24
C LEU A 340 3.85 -20.18 -27.85
N GLN A 341 4.17 -20.96 -26.82
CA GLN A 341 4.25 -20.45 -25.45
C GLN A 341 5.41 -19.46 -25.27
N ALA A 342 6.58 -19.75 -25.83
CA ALA A 342 7.74 -18.85 -25.81
C ALA A 342 7.43 -17.52 -26.51
N THR A 343 6.77 -17.58 -27.68
CA THR A 343 6.34 -16.38 -28.42
C THR A 343 5.33 -15.56 -27.61
N GLY A 344 4.38 -16.21 -26.94
CA GLY A 344 3.43 -15.53 -26.05
C GLY A 344 4.11 -14.82 -24.88
N TYR A 345 5.13 -15.44 -24.27
CA TYR A 345 5.91 -14.82 -23.20
C TYR A 345 6.77 -13.65 -23.70
N LEU A 346 7.41 -13.79 -24.87
CA LEU A 346 8.14 -12.68 -25.50
C LEU A 346 7.20 -11.50 -25.80
N ALA A 347 6.03 -11.77 -26.40
CA ALA A 347 5.02 -10.76 -26.69
C ALA A 347 4.54 -10.04 -25.41
N ALA A 348 4.41 -10.75 -24.29
CA ALA A 348 4.03 -10.18 -23.00
C ALA A 348 5.11 -9.25 -22.40
N THR A 349 6.36 -9.29 -22.88
CA THR A 349 7.42 -8.36 -22.45
C THR A 349 7.45 -7.06 -23.26
N LEU A 350 6.85 -7.03 -24.45
CA LEU A 350 6.90 -5.88 -25.37
C LEU A 350 6.40 -4.56 -24.75
N PRO A 351 5.33 -4.52 -23.93
CA PRO A 351 4.90 -3.27 -23.30
C PRO A 351 5.94 -2.66 -22.36
N ARG A 352 6.88 -3.44 -21.81
CA ARG A 352 8.00 -2.90 -21.00
C ARG A 352 9.02 -2.13 -21.82
N PHE A 353 9.04 -2.37 -23.14
CA PHE A 353 9.93 -1.69 -24.08
C PHE A 353 9.19 -0.59 -24.87
N GLY A 354 7.99 -0.19 -24.44
CA GLY A 354 7.19 0.86 -25.08
C GLY A 354 6.39 0.42 -26.31
N LEU A 355 6.39 -0.88 -26.63
CA LEU A 355 5.61 -1.44 -27.74
C LEU A 355 4.22 -1.88 -27.26
N HIS A 356 3.25 -0.96 -27.37
CA HIS A 356 1.88 -1.15 -26.90
C HIS A 356 0.92 -1.59 -28.01
N SER A 357 0.07 -2.55 -27.68
CA SER A 357 -1.07 -2.97 -28.49
C SER A 357 -2.10 -3.63 -27.58
N LYS A 358 -3.39 -3.60 -27.96
CA LYS A 358 -4.45 -4.24 -27.16
C LYS A 358 -4.16 -5.71 -26.82
N LEU A 359 -3.49 -6.44 -27.71
CA LEU A 359 -3.12 -7.83 -27.49
C LEU A 359 -1.91 -7.96 -26.56
N THR A 360 -0.84 -7.21 -26.81
CA THR A 360 0.38 -7.25 -25.98
C THR A 360 0.12 -6.75 -24.57
N ASP A 361 -0.72 -5.73 -24.38
CA ASP A 361 -1.11 -5.22 -23.06
C ASP A 361 -1.94 -6.25 -22.27
N LYS A 362 -2.88 -6.96 -22.93
CA LYS A 362 -3.64 -8.05 -22.30
C LYS A 362 -2.74 -9.24 -21.93
N LEU A 363 -1.83 -9.62 -22.81
CA LEU A 363 -0.85 -10.68 -22.54
C LEU A 363 0.10 -10.29 -21.40
N HIS A 364 0.59 -9.04 -21.41
CA HIS A 364 1.41 -8.49 -20.34
C HIS A 364 0.66 -8.54 -19.01
N TYR A 365 -0.58 -8.07 -18.96
CA TYR A 365 -1.41 -8.10 -17.76
C TYR A 365 -1.59 -9.53 -17.21
N PHE A 366 -1.85 -10.49 -18.10
CA PHE A 366 -2.05 -11.90 -17.75
C PHE A 366 -0.76 -12.54 -17.20
N VAL A 367 0.35 -12.43 -17.95
CA VAL A 367 1.63 -13.05 -17.58
C VAL A 367 2.25 -12.39 -16.36
N SER A 368 2.25 -11.05 -16.30
CA SER A 368 2.76 -10.30 -15.15
C SER A 368 1.95 -10.59 -13.88
N GLY A 369 0.63 -10.80 -13.99
CA GLY A 369 -0.22 -11.22 -12.88
C GLY A 369 0.21 -12.56 -12.28
N TYR A 370 0.43 -13.58 -13.11
CA TYR A 370 0.90 -14.88 -12.63
C TYR A 370 2.34 -14.86 -12.12
N ALA A 371 3.23 -14.08 -12.75
CA ALA A 371 4.59 -13.90 -12.27
C ALA A 371 4.63 -13.21 -10.90
N ALA A 372 3.87 -12.14 -10.71
CA ALA A 372 3.72 -11.46 -9.41
C ALA A 372 3.15 -12.41 -8.35
N SER A 373 2.12 -13.19 -8.71
CA SER A 373 1.53 -14.20 -7.82
C SER A 373 2.57 -15.23 -7.37
N LEU A 374 3.35 -15.78 -8.30
CA LEU A 374 4.41 -16.75 -8.02
C LEU A 374 5.48 -16.19 -7.08
N ILE A 375 5.94 -14.97 -7.34
CA ILE A 375 6.93 -14.30 -6.47
C ILE A 375 6.35 -14.10 -5.06
N GLY A 376 5.09 -13.70 -4.95
CA GLY A 376 4.37 -13.62 -3.67
C GLY A 376 4.32 -14.95 -2.92
N MET A 377 4.01 -16.04 -3.62
CA MET A 377 3.98 -17.40 -3.06
C MET A 377 5.37 -17.86 -2.57
N LEU A 378 6.42 -17.60 -3.34
CA LEU A 378 7.79 -17.94 -2.93
C LEU A 378 8.21 -17.15 -1.68
N ARG A 379 7.91 -15.84 -1.64
CA ARG A 379 8.13 -14.99 -0.47
C ARG A 379 7.38 -15.49 0.76
N TYR A 380 6.15 -15.98 0.60
CA TYR A 380 5.39 -16.61 1.68
C TYR A 380 6.08 -17.85 2.25
N PHE A 381 6.57 -18.76 1.41
CA PHE A 381 7.35 -19.91 1.87
C PHE A 381 8.65 -19.50 2.59
N MET A 382 9.30 -18.43 2.14
CA MET A 382 10.47 -17.85 2.78
C MET A 382 10.13 -17.05 4.07
N GLY A 383 8.89 -17.10 4.57
CA GLY A 383 8.50 -16.44 5.83
C GLY A 383 8.35 -14.92 5.76
N HIS A 384 8.34 -14.32 4.56
CA HIS A 384 8.27 -12.87 4.37
C HIS A 384 6.85 -12.28 4.62
N PHE A 385 5.90 -13.05 5.14
CA PHE A 385 4.56 -12.56 5.50
C PHE A 385 4.16 -12.94 6.93
N ARG A 386 5.13 -13.33 7.78
CA ARG A 386 4.89 -13.75 9.18
C ARG A 386 4.63 -12.59 10.14
N SER A 387 4.90 -11.35 9.75
CA SER A 387 4.58 -10.15 10.51
C SER A 387 3.31 -9.53 9.92
N GLY A 388 2.29 -9.27 10.76
CA GLY A 388 1.14 -8.44 10.41
C GLY A 388 1.56 -7.08 9.87
N TRP A 389 0.64 -6.33 9.24
CA TRP A 389 0.87 -5.07 8.51
C TRP A 389 2.34 -4.74 8.36
N ARG A 390 2.96 -5.30 7.32
CA ARG A 390 4.28 -4.81 6.97
C ARG A 390 4.10 -3.35 6.57
N HIS A 391 4.58 -2.47 7.45
CA HIS A 391 5.31 -1.29 7.07
C HIS A 391 5.97 -1.59 5.71
N LEU A 392 5.76 -0.71 4.72
CA LEU A 392 6.82 -0.49 3.73
C LEU A 392 8.09 -0.46 4.57
N PRO A 393 9.01 -1.43 4.39
CA PRO A 393 10.06 -1.58 5.36
C PRO A 393 10.77 -0.22 5.40
N PRO A 394 11.11 0.30 6.58
CA PRO A 394 11.62 1.67 6.69
C PRO A 394 12.72 1.81 5.66
N LEU A 395 12.79 2.92 4.94
CA LEU A 395 13.76 3.10 3.84
C LEU A 395 15.23 2.84 4.28
N SER A 396 15.49 2.72 5.58
CA SER A 396 16.71 2.17 6.20
C SER A 396 17.01 0.69 5.87
N SER A 397 16.02 -0.10 5.44
CA SER A 397 16.08 -1.55 5.18
C SER A 397 16.50 -1.92 3.75
N TYR A 398 16.50 -0.95 2.82
CA TYR A 398 17.00 -1.15 1.46
C TYR A 398 18.52 -1.10 1.37
N GLN A 399 19.19 -0.65 2.42
CA GLN A 399 20.62 -0.43 2.44
C GLN A 399 21.33 -1.66 3.00
N ALA A 400 22.18 -2.28 2.19
CA ALA A 400 23.04 -3.34 2.71
C ALA A 400 23.93 -2.76 3.81
N GLN A 401 24.02 -3.43 4.96
CA GLN A 401 24.84 -2.97 6.11
C GLN A 401 26.30 -2.75 5.69
N SER A 402 26.81 -3.55 4.75
CA SER A 402 28.14 -3.37 4.14
C SER A 402 28.25 -2.04 3.39
N THR A 403 27.25 -1.65 2.59
CA THR A 403 27.23 -0.36 1.89
C THR A 403 27.23 0.80 2.87
N GLN A 404 26.45 0.74 3.95
CA GLN A 404 26.40 1.82 4.95
C GLN A 404 27.76 2.03 5.63
N LEU A 405 28.43 0.94 6.04
CA LEU A 405 29.73 1.01 6.69
C LEU A 405 30.81 1.55 5.74
N LEU A 406 30.85 1.04 4.50
CA LEU A 406 31.79 1.49 3.48
C LEU A 406 31.55 2.97 3.13
N LYS A 407 30.29 3.36 2.94
CA LYS A 407 29.91 4.74 2.66
C LYS A 407 30.32 5.67 3.79
N ARG A 408 30.03 5.32 5.04
CA ARG A 408 30.39 6.16 6.19
C ARG A 408 31.90 6.34 6.31
N THR A 409 32.66 5.27 6.09
CA THR A 409 34.13 5.31 6.10
C THR A 409 34.65 6.23 5.00
N SER A 410 34.13 6.09 3.78
CA SER A 410 34.45 6.96 2.64
C SER A 410 34.12 8.43 2.92
N ASP A 411 32.91 8.71 3.44
CA ASP A 411 32.46 10.08 3.76
C ASP A 411 33.40 10.76 4.76
N ILE A 412 33.84 10.06 5.82
CA ILE A 412 34.77 10.60 6.82
C ILE A 412 36.16 10.86 6.20
N LEU A 413 36.71 9.90 5.45
CA LEU A 413 38.04 10.03 4.85
C LEU A 413 38.11 11.19 3.86
N LEU A 414 37.12 11.27 2.96
CA LEU A 414 37.05 12.32 1.93
C LEU A 414 36.73 13.69 2.54
N ALA A 415 35.83 13.78 3.53
CA ALA A 415 35.55 15.05 4.21
C ALA A 415 36.74 15.56 5.03
N THR A 416 37.46 14.66 5.71
CA THR A 416 38.67 15.02 6.47
C THR A 416 39.77 15.51 5.52
N THR A 417 39.98 14.80 4.41
CA THR A 417 40.96 15.20 3.39
C THR A 417 40.60 16.56 2.79
N GLY A 418 39.33 16.75 2.38
CA GLY A 418 38.84 18.01 1.84
C GLY A 418 38.93 19.17 2.84
N MET A 419 38.66 18.92 4.12
CA MET A 419 38.80 19.91 5.18
C MET A 419 40.27 20.32 5.35
N VAL A 420 41.21 19.38 5.47
CA VAL A 420 42.65 19.69 5.63
C VAL A 420 43.20 20.46 4.44
N LEU A 421 42.84 20.08 3.21
CA LEU A 421 43.29 20.77 2.00
C LEU A 421 42.74 22.19 1.88
N THR A 422 41.51 22.42 2.35
CA THR A 422 40.87 23.74 2.24
C THR A 422 41.11 24.62 3.45
N LEU A 423 41.52 24.08 4.60
CA LEU A 423 41.72 24.80 5.85
C LEU A 423 42.61 26.05 5.72
N PRO A 424 43.73 26.04 4.96
CA PRO A 424 44.55 27.24 4.77
C PRO A 424 43.81 28.41 4.09
N LEU A 425 42.74 28.13 3.34
CA LEU A 425 41.93 29.14 2.66
C LEU A 425 40.88 29.78 3.57
N TRP A 426 40.53 29.14 4.68
CA TRP A 426 39.44 29.61 5.56
C TRP A 426 39.69 30.99 6.18
N PRO A 427 40.91 31.33 6.66
CA PRO A 427 41.20 32.67 7.16
C PRO A 427 41.04 33.76 6.10
N LEU A 428 41.43 33.47 4.85
CA LEU A 428 41.28 34.41 3.73
C LEU A 428 39.81 34.63 3.40
N ILE A 429 39.02 33.56 3.33
CA ILE A 429 37.55 33.64 3.12
C ILE A 429 36.90 34.43 4.27
N ALA A 430 37.30 34.16 5.51
CA ALA A 430 36.79 34.85 6.70
C ALA A 430 37.07 36.36 6.66
N LEU A 431 38.27 36.76 6.24
CA LEU A 431 38.65 38.15 6.05
C LEU A 431 37.78 38.83 4.98
N LEU A 432 37.62 38.20 3.81
CA LEU A 432 36.79 38.73 2.72
C LEU A 432 35.32 38.94 3.16
N ILE A 433 34.76 38.00 3.91
CA ILE A 433 33.39 38.10 4.44
C ILE A 433 33.24 39.26 5.44
N LYS A 434 34.26 39.50 6.28
CA LYS A 434 34.28 40.59 7.26
C LYS A 434 34.46 41.96 6.63
N LEU A 435 35.20 42.06 5.52
CA LEU A 435 35.37 43.29 4.75
C LEU A 435 34.12 43.65 3.94
N ASP A 436 33.35 42.65 3.49
CA ASP A 436 32.16 42.86 2.66
C ASP A 436 30.90 43.23 3.48
N SER A 437 30.74 42.68 4.70
CA SER A 437 29.58 43.01 5.55
C SER A 437 29.80 42.77 7.06
N PRO A 438 29.13 43.51 7.96
CA PRO A 438 29.22 43.30 9.40
C PRO A 438 28.55 41.99 9.86
N GLY A 439 29.02 41.40 10.97
CA GLY A 439 28.45 40.18 11.60
C GLY A 439 29.39 38.95 11.61
N PRO A 440 28.90 37.74 11.95
CA PRO A 440 29.71 36.51 12.06
C PRO A 440 30.13 35.93 10.70
N VAL A 441 31.29 35.25 10.68
CA VAL A 441 31.83 34.59 9.48
C VAL A 441 31.03 33.35 9.09
N PHE A 442 30.68 32.54 10.08
CA PHE A 442 29.88 31.34 9.87
C PHE A 442 28.39 31.67 9.97
N TYR A 443 27.64 31.08 9.06
CA TYR A 443 26.20 31.03 9.09
C TYR A 443 25.77 29.64 9.56
N ARG A 444 24.82 29.60 10.50
CA ARG A 444 24.20 28.37 11.01
C ARG A 444 22.71 28.43 10.73
N GLN A 445 22.15 27.31 10.29
CA GLN A 445 20.73 27.20 10.02
C GLN A 445 20.24 25.80 10.37
N MET A 446 19.14 25.75 11.11
CA MET A 446 18.47 24.50 11.45
C MET A 446 17.94 23.82 10.19
N ARG A 447 18.22 22.53 10.08
CA ARG A 447 17.91 21.68 8.94
C ARG A 447 17.42 20.33 9.41
N VAL A 448 16.58 19.71 8.58
CA VAL A 448 16.13 18.33 8.79
C VAL A 448 17.26 17.38 8.46
N GLY A 449 17.64 16.60 9.46
CA GLY A 449 18.66 15.57 9.46
C GLY A 449 18.14 14.22 8.99
N ARG A 450 18.72 13.15 9.56
CA ARG A 450 18.25 11.79 9.29
C ARG A 450 16.85 11.61 9.89
N ILE A 451 15.96 11.02 9.12
CA ILE A 451 14.63 10.61 9.57
C ILE A 451 14.66 9.10 9.84
N SER A 452 14.30 8.68 11.04
CA SER A 452 14.00 7.29 11.39
C SER A 452 12.50 7.13 11.66
N GLU A 453 12.05 5.89 11.89
CA GLU A 453 10.66 5.62 12.27
C GLU A 453 10.26 6.28 13.58
N GLU A 454 11.23 6.52 14.47
CA GLU A 454 11.00 6.97 15.85
C GLU A 454 11.32 8.46 16.05
N GLN A 455 12.16 9.05 15.19
CA GLN A 455 12.63 10.42 15.37
C GLN A 455 13.04 11.10 14.05
N VAL A 456 12.82 12.42 14.01
CA VAL A 456 13.40 13.32 13.03
C VAL A 456 14.56 14.04 13.69
N GLU A 457 15.79 13.73 13.28
CA GLU A 457 16.97 14.45 13.77
C GLU A 457 16.98 15.86 13.17
N LEU A 458 17.31 16.87 13.99
CA LEU A 458 17.54 18.24 13.54
C LEU A 458 18.99 18.62 13.80
N PHE A 459 19.62 19.35 12.89
CA PHE A 459 21.00 19.80 13.05
C PHE A 459 21.22 21.18 12.43
N ASP A 460 22.25 21.88 12.90
CA ASP A 460 22.69 23.14 12.32
C ASP A 460 23.66 22.89 11.16
N VAL A 461 23.25 23.21 9.93
CA VAL A 461 24.19 23.24 8.80
C VAL A 461 25.15 24.41 8.98
N ILE A 462 26.45 24.16 8.82
CA ILE A 462 27.49 25.19 8.96
C ILE A 462 27.95 25.61 7.57
N LYS A 463 27.86 26.90 7.26
CA LYS A 463 28.33 27.49 6.00
C LYS A 463 29.15 28.74 6.25
N PHE A 464 29.93 29.16 5.25
CA PHE A 464 30.38 30.54 5.23
C PHE A 464 29.21 31.45 4.88
N ARG A 465 29.15 32.61 5.54
CA ARG A 465 28.10 33.58 5.30
C ARG A 465 28.22 34.18 3.90
N SER A 466 27.16 34.04 3.12
CA SER A 466 27.05 34.58 1.76
C SER A 466 25.92 35.59 1.58
N MET A 467 25.17 35.89 2.65
CA MET A 467 24.04 36.84 2.66
C MET A 467 24.25 37.88 3.76
N SER A 468 23.57 39.02 3.64
CA SER A 468 23.61 40.09 4.65
C SER A 468 23.15 39.58 6.02
N HIS A 469 23.75 40.12 7.08
CA HIS A 469 23.33 39.81 8.44
C HIS A 469 21.88 40.28 8.65
N ASN A 470 21.01 39.40 9.17
CA ASN A 470 19.56 39.61 9.27
C ASN A 470 18.79 39.65 7.94
N ALA A 471 19.30 39.01 6.88
CA ALA A 471 18.63 38.90 5.58
C ALA A 471 17.17 38.41 5.60
N GLU A 472 16.77 37.64 6.64
CA GLU A 472 15.43 37.06 6.78
C GLU A 472 14.57 37.72 7.87
N SER A 473 15.07 38.75 8.57
CA SER A 473 14.38 39.33 9.75
C SER A 473 13.04 39.99 9.44
N LYS A 474 12.82 40.41 8.18
CA LYS A 474 11.57 41.03 7.72
C LYS A 474 10.68 40.10 6.88
N SER A 475 11.25 39.06 6.26
CA SER A 475 10.54 38.20 5.29
C SER A 475 10.13 36.84 5.84
N GLY A 476 10.71 36.39 6.96
CA GLY A 476 10.65 34.99 7.37
C GLY A 476 11.40 34.06 6.41
N ALA A 477 11.22 32.76 6.60
CA ALA A 477 11.83 31.72 5.77
C ALA A 477 11.29 31.80 4.32
N THR A 478 12.14 32.17 3.37
CA THR A 478 11.79 32.21 1.94
C THR A 478 12.82 31.47 1.10
N TRP A 479 12.38 30.81 0.02
CA TRP A 479 13.31 30.20 -0.93
C TRP A 479 14.22 31.27 -1.54
N ALA A 480 15.48 30.91 -1.76
CA ALA A 480 16.42 31.78 -2.43
C ALA A 480 16.06 31.84 -3.91
N GLN A 481 15.76 33.04 -4.41
CA GLN A 481 15.48 33.26 -5.82
C GLN A 481 16.78 33.39 -6.64
N GLN A 482 16.68 33.21 -7.95
CA GLN A 482 17.79 33.53 -8.85
C GLN A 482 18.10 35.04 -8.76
N ASN A 483 19.37 35.39 -8.53
CA ASN A 483 19.82 36.78 -8.25
C ASN A 483 19.19 37.43 -7.00
N ASP A 484 19.09 36.67 -5.91
CA ASP A 484 18.55 37.15 -4.64
C ASP A 484 19.29 38.41 -4.13
N PRO A 485 18.57 39.54 -3.89
CA PRO A 485 19.17 40.82 -3.49
C PRO A 485 19.82 40.77 -2.10
N ARG A 486 19.57 39.71 -1.32
CA ARG A 486 20.15 39.51 0.01
C ARG A 486 21.59 38.99 -0.04
N ILE A 487 22.08 38.57 -1.22
CA ILE A 487 23.43 38.03 -1.43
C ILE A 487 24.46 39.16 -1.48
N THR A 488 25.58 39.01 -0.76
CA THR A 488 26.67 40.01 -0.79
C THR A 488 27.60 39.79 -2.00
N ARG A 489 28.48 40.75 -2.32
CA ARG A 489 29.36 40.63 -3.50
C ARG A 489 30.33 39.45 -3.37
N ILE A 490 30.94 39.29 -2.19
CA ILE A 490 31.77 38.13 -1.88
C ILE A 490 30.90 36.87 -1.76
N GLY A 491 29.69 37.00 -1.21
CA GLY A 491 28.73 35.90 -1.10
C GLY A 491 28.36 35.28 -2.46
N HIS A 492 28.20 36.10 -3.49
CA HIS A 492 27.96 35.63 -4.86
C HIS A 492 29.15 34.78 -5.37
N PHE A 493 30.38 35.26 -5.18
CA PHE A 493 31.59 34.50 -5.54
C PHE A 493 31.65 33.15 -4.80
N LEU A 494 31.39 33.14 -3.49
CA LEU A 494 31.41 31.93 -2.68
C LEU A 494 30.36 30.91 -3.12
N ARG A 495 29.15 31.34 -3.49
CA ARG A 495 28.06 30.46 -3.97
C ARG A 495 28.33 29.85 -5.35
N VAL A 496 28.84 30.66 -6.29
CA VAL A 496 29.18 30.17 -7.65
C VAL A 496 30.28 29.12 -7.58
N THR A 497 31.26 29.32 -6.69
CA THR A 497 32.38 28.39 -6.48
C THR A 497 32.07 27.27 -5.49
N ARG A 498 30.88 27.29 -4.85
CA ARG A 498 30.48 26.39 -3.74
C ARG A 498 31.44 26.39 -2.55
N LEU A 499 32.31 27.41 -2.45
CA LEU A 499 33.22 27.58 -1.31
C LEU A 499 32.45 27.86 -0.03
N ASP A 500 31.22 28.38 -0.13
CA ASP A 500 30.34 28.60 1.03
C ASP A 500 29.98 27.32 1.79
N GLU A 501 30.03 26.16 1.13
CA GLU A 501 29.62 24.87 1.68
C GLU A 501 30.78 24.08 2.34
N LEU A 502 32.03 24.53 2.21
CA LEU A 502 33.21 23.86 2.80
C LEU A 502 33.10 23.60 4.31
N PRO A 503 32.52 24.50 5.13
CA PRO A 503 32.37 24.21 6.56
C PRO A 503 31.46 23.02 6.88
N GLN A 504 30.65 22.55 5.92
CA GLN A 504 29.80 21.35 6.09
C GLN A 504 30.62 20.07 6.22
N PHE A 505 31.92 20.05 5.87
CA PHE A 505 32.79 18.92 6.19
C PHE A 505 32.81 18.63 7.69
N ILE A 506 32.64 19.65 8.55
CA ILE A 506 32.50 19.47 10.00
C ILE A 506 31.23 18.66 10.31
N ASN A 507 30.09 18.99 9.67
CA ASN A 507 28.84 18.24 9.85
C ASN A 507 28.97 16.78 9.38
N VAL A 508 29.71 16.54 8.28
CA VAL A 508 29.99 15.17 7.81
C VAL A 508 30.84 14.40 8.83
N ILE A 509 31.91 14.99 9.35
CA ILE A 509 32.77 14.34 10.35
C ILE A 509 31.99 14.03 11.63
N LYS A 510 31.18 14.97 12.12
CA LYS A 510 30.27 14.77 13.27
C LYS A 510 29.21 13.69 13.05
N GLY A 511 28.91 13.38 11.79
CA GLY A 511 27.92 12.37 11.43
C GLY A 511 26.50 12.89 11.27
N GLU A 512 26.31 14.21 11.27
CA GLU A 512 25.03 14.87 11.00
C GLU A 512 24.72 14.85 9.49
N MET A 513 25.75 14.80 8.64
CA MET A 513 25.65 14.75 7.18
C MET A 513 26.50 13.63 6.55
N ALA A 514 26.24 13.35 5.28
CA ALA A 514 27.11 12.61 4.36
C ALA A 514 27.68 13.57 3.30
N LEU A 515 28.72 13.18 2.56
CA LEU A 515 29.18 14.00 1.43
C LEU A 515 28.11 14.04 0.34
N ILE A 516 27.57 12.86 0.03
CA ILE A 516 26.56 12.66 -1.00
C ILE A 516 25.31 12.05 -0.37
N GLY A 517 24.17 12.68 -0.63
CA GLY A 517 22.87 12.32 -0.10
C GLY A 517 21.82 13.37 -0.48
N PRO A 518 20.53 13.14 -0.18
CA PRO A 518 19.50 14.14 -0.41
C PRO A 518 19.82 15.45 0.32
N ARG A 519 19.54 16.59 -0.31
CA ARG A 519 19.86 17.89 0.29
C ARG A 519 18.90 18.17 1.47
N PRO A 520 19.39 18.61 2.64
CA PRO A 520 18.54 18.79 3.81
C PRO A 520 17.60 20.00 3.67
N GLU A 521 16.33 19.82 4.01
CA GLU A 521 15.31 20.87 3.93
C GLU A 521 15.20 21.66 5.24
N ARG A 522 14.62 22.86 5.17
CA ARG A 522 14.27 23.65 6.36
C ARG A 522 13.03 23.04 7.05
N PRO A 523 13.04 22.85 8.39
CA PRO A 523 11.88 22.36 9.12
C PRO A 523 10.60 23.18 8.85
N GLU A 524 10.75 24.49 8.65
CA GLU A 524 9.63 25.41 8.40
C GLU A 524 8.90 25.12 7.07
N PHE A 525 9.58 24.55 6.06
CA PHE A 525 8.96 24.18 4.78
C PHE A 525 8.42 22.75 4.75
N CYS A 526 8.86 21.90 5.69
CA CYS A 526 8.50 20.50 5.70
C CYS A 526 6.99 20.27 5.85
N GLY A 527 6.30 21.03 6.68
CA GLY A 527 4.85 20.91 6.85
C GLY A 527 4.08 21.24 5.57
N THR A 528 4.40 22.37 4.92
CA THR A 528 3.76 22.77 3.67
C THR A 528 4.03 21.79 2.53
N LEU A 529 5.27 21.31 2.42
CA LEU A 529 5.65 20.34 1.39
C LEU A 529 5.03 18.95 1.63
N GLN A 530 4.93 18.51 2.89
CA GLN A 530 4.24 17.27 3.25
C GLN A 530 2.74 17.33 2.94
N ASN A 531 2.10 18.49 3.17
CA ASN A 531 0.68 18.67 2.86
C ASN A 531 0.42 18.71 1.34
N ALA A 532 1.34 19.27 0.57
CA ALA A 532 1.19 19.40 -0.88
C ALA A 532 1.64 18.14 -1.65
N LEU A 533 2.61 17.39 -1.11
CA LEU A 533 3.14 16.16 -1.68
C LEU A 533 3.13 15.07 -0.59
N PRO A 534 2.19 14.11 -0.67
CA PRO A 534 2.16 12.98 0.25
C PRO A 534 3.52 12.28 0.31
N PHE A 535 3.93 11.89 1.51
CA PHE A 535 5.20 11.19 1.77
C PHE A 535 6.47 12.01 1.46
N TYR A 536 6.39 13.34 1.35
CA TYR A 536 7.55 14.19 1.10
C TYR A 536 8.70 13.97 2.11
N LEU A 537 8.39 13.90 3.40
CA LEU A 537 9.38 13.65 4.44
C LEU A 537 10.02 12.27 4.32
N GLU A 538 9.27 11.28 3.83
CA GLU A 538 9.74 9.91 3.71
C GLU A 538 10.82 9.74 2.65
N ARG A 539 10.94 10.64 1.66
CA ARG A 539 12.02 10.59 0.63
C ARG A 539 13.43 10.52 1.23
N THR A 540 13.62 11.04 2.45
CA THR A 540 14.89 11.06 3.19
C THR A 540 14.99 10.01 4.30
N ALA A 541 13.97 9.18 4.49
CA ALA A 541 13.96 8.23 5.59
C ALA A 541 15.12 7.24 5.47
N GLY A 542 15.85 7.06 6.57
CA GLY A 542 17.03 6.20 6.64
C GLY A 542 18.28 6.73 5.93
N LEU A 543 18.23 7.90 5.28
CA LEU A 543 19.36 8.51 4.57
C LEU A 543 19.93 9.69 5.38
N LYS A 544 21.25 9.82 5.38
CA LYS A 544 21.87 11.06 5.88
C LYS A 544 21.82 12.13 4.79
N PRO A 545 21.51 13.38 5.15
CA PRO A 545 21.53 14.46 4.18
C PRO A 545 22.93 14.70 3.62
N GLY A 546 23.01 15.06 2.34
CA GLY A 546 24.24 15.31 1.61
C GLY A 546 24.62 16.78 1.50
N ILE A 547 25.92 17.06 1.35
CA ILE A 547 26.39 18.37 0.87
C ILE A 547 25.92 18.58 -0.58
N THR A 548 26.10 17.53 -1.40
CA THR A 548 25.56 17.42 -2.77
C THR A 548 24.66 16.19 -2.88
N GLY A 549 23.77 16.17 -3.87
CA GLY A 549 22.81 15.09 -4.06
C GLY A 549 22.41 14.91 -5.53
N LEU A 550 21.81 13.76 -5.84
CA LEU A 550 21.43 13.40 -7.21
C LEU A 550 20.44 14.39 -7.82
N ALA A 551 19.44 14.84 -7.05
CA ALA A 551 18.50 15.87 -7.48
C ALA A 551 19.22 17.18 -7.82
N GLN A 552 20.10 17.65 -6.91
CA GLN A 552 20.83 18.90 -7.07
C GLN A 552 21.68 18.95 -8.34
N VAL A 553 22.28 17.83 -8.76
CA VAL A 553 23.08 17.75 -9.99
C VAL A 553 22.28 17.41 -11.25
N SER A 554 21.00 17.07 -11.12
CA SER A 554 20.15 16.64 -12.24
C SER A 554 19.10 17.67 -12.63
N GLN A 555 18.51 18.38 -11.65
CA GLN A 555 17.42 19.33 -11.89
C GLN A 555 17.75 20.78 -11.53
N GLY A 556 18.67 21.03 -10.59
CA GLY A 556 18.98 22.39 -10.12
C GLY A 556 18.19 22.79 -8.86
N TYR A 557 17.81 24.07 -8.75
CA TYR A 557 17.03 24.61 -7.62
C TYR A 557 15.54 24.41 -7.81
N ASP A 558 14.84 24.15 -6.71
CA ASP A 558 13.39 23.98 -6.71
C ASP A 558 12.70 25.35 -6.88
N SER A 559 11.90 25.52 -7.93
CA SER A 559 11.20 26.77 -8.23
C SER A 559 9.67 26.66 -8.13
N ASP A 560 9.13 25.47 -8.41
CA ASP A 560 7.71 25.14 -8.27
C ASP A 560 7.50 23.78 -7.57
N LEU A 561 6.23 23.38 -7.41
CA LEU A 561 5.88 22.11 -6.76
C LEU A 561 6.28 20.88 -7.59
N GLU A 562 6.31 21.00 -8.93
CA GLU A 562 6.63 19.88 -9.82
C GLU A 562 8.13 19.57 -9.78
N ASP A 563 8.99 20.58 -9.64
CA ASP A 563 10.43 20.42 -9.35
C ASP A 563 10.64 19.64 -8.05
N VAL A 564 9.87 19.96 -7.01
CA VAL A 564 9.94 19.27 -5.71
C VAL A 564 9.47 17.82 -5.85
N LYS A 565 8.48 17.54 -6.70
CA LYS A 565 8.04 16.17 -6.99
C LYS A 565 9.08 15.38 -7.77
N ASN A 566 9.76 15.98 -8.75
CA ASN A 566 10.87 15.35 -9.47
C ASN A 566 12.05 15.04 -8.53
N LYS A 567 12.32 15.93 -7.56
CA LYS A 567 13.32 15.75 -6.50
C LYS A 567 13.13 14.43 -5.75
N ILE A 568 11.89 14.12 -5.36
CA ILE A 568 11.54 12.89 -4.65
C ILE A 568 11.97 11.66 -5.45
N GLY A 569 11.74 11.67 -6.77
CA GLY A 569 12.18 10.60 -7.66
C GLY A 569 13.69 10.40 -7.66
N PHE A 570 14.47 11.48 -7.69
CA PHE A 570 15.93 11.41 -7.61
C PHE A 570 16.43 10.96 -6.23
N ASP A 571 15.80 11.40 -5.15
CA ASP A 571 16.16 10.99 -3.80
C ASP A 571 15.91 9.49 -3.59
N HIS A 572 14.80 8.96 -4.12
CA HIS A 572 14.55 7.51 -4.14
C HIS A 572 15.51 6.74 -5.05
N ALA A 573 15.86 7.28 -6.23
CA ALA A 573 16.85 6.66 -7.11
C ALA A 573 18.23 6.56 -6.43
N TYR A 574 18.61 7.58 -5.65
CA TYR A 574 19.81 7.53 -4.83
C TYR A 574 19.70 6.48 -3.72
N ALA A 575 18.56 6.43 -3.01
CA ALA A 575 18.30 5.42 -1.98
C ALA A 575 18.47 3.99 -2.52
N LEU A 576 17.93 3.72 -3.72
CA LEU A 576 18.04 2.42 -4.38
C LEU A 576 19.49 2.08 -4.75
N ALA A 577 20.30 3.07 -5.14
CA ALA A 577 21.72 2.83 -5.44
C ALA A 577 22.51 2.35 -4.21
N LEU A 578 22.06 2.65 -2.98
CA LEU A 578 22.67 2.17 -1.75
C LEU A 578 22.38 0.68 -1.44
N SER A 579 21.55 0.02 -2.24
CA SER A 579 21.23 -1.40 -2.07
C SER A 579 22.41 -2.34 -2.35
N SER A 580 23.40 -1.90 -3.13
CA SER A 580 24.60 -2.66 -3.47
C SER A 580 25.84 -1.77 -3.47
N PRO A 581 26.99 -2.23 -2.94
CA PRO A 581 28.23 -1.44 -2.92
C PRO A 581 28.68 -0.96 -4.30
N LEU A 582 28.52 -1.80 -5.34
CA LEU A 582 28.90 -1.45 -6.72
C LEU A 582 28.01 -0.34 -7.30
N GLN A 583 26.71 -0.41 -7.05
CA GLN A 583 25.76 0.60 -7.52
C GLN A 583 25.97 1.94 -6.81
N TRP A 584 26.23 1.87 -5.50
CA TRP A 584 26.56 3.04 -4.69
C TRP A 584 27.82 3.74 -5.22
N ILE A 585 28.92 3.02 -5.42
CA ILE A 585 30.18 3.60 -5.94
C ILE A 585 29.94 4.26 -7.29
N LYS A 586 29.22 3.60 -8.20
CA LYS A 586 28.90 4.16 -9.52
C LYS A 586 28.09 5.46 -9.41
N MET A 587 27.10 5.49 -8.52
CA MET A 587 26.24 6.65 -8.30
C MET A 587 27.01 7.81 -7.66
N ASP A 588 27.79 7.56 -6.63
CA ASP A 588 28.60 8.59 -5.96
C ASP A 588 29.65 9.18 -6.91
N LEU A 589 30.35 8.35 -7.70
CA LEU A 589 31.28 8.83 -8.73
C LEU A 589 30.60 9.69 -9.79
N PHE A 590 29.41 9.29 -10.24
CA PHE A 590 28.61 10.07 -11.18
C PHE A 590 28.22 11.44 -10.61
N ILE A 591 27.76 11.49 -9.35
CA ILE A 591 27.37 12.73 -8.69
C ILE A 591 28.58 13.63 -8.46
N ILE A 592 29.74 13.07 -8.07
CA ILE A 592 30.99 13.83 -7.92
C ILE A 592 31.39 14.46 -9.25
N PHE A 593 31.43 13.68 -10.32
CA PHE A 593 31.81 14.18 -11.65
C PHE A 593 30.88 15.31 -12.12
N LYS A 594 29.56 15.11 -11.99
CA LYS A 594 28.59 16.16 -12.31
C LYS A 594 28.73 17.39 -11.42
N THR A 595 28.99 17.22 -10.13
CA THR A 595 29.19 18.34 -9.19
C THR A 595 30.39 19.18 -9.63
N ILE A 596 31.52 18.55 -9.95
CA ILE A 596 32.72 19.24 -10.45
C ILE A 596 32.42 19.94 -11.78
N TYR A 597 31.75 19.27 -12.71
CA TYR A 597 31.36 19.86 -14.00
C TYR A 597 30.47 21.11 -13.82
N ILE A 598 29.49 21.07 -12.92
CA ILE A 598 28.62 22.21 -12.61
C ILE A 598 29.41 23.36 -11.97
N MET A 599 30.34 23.06 -11.05
CA MET A 599 31.21 24.07 -10.42
C MET A 599 32.12 24.76 -11.43
N VAL A 600 32.74 24.02 -12.35
CA VAL A 600 33.64 24.57 -13.38
C VAL A 600 32.86 25.35 -14.43
N SER A 601 31.68 24.86 -14.83
CA SER A 601 30.84 25.52 -15.84
C SER A 601 30.05 26.72 -15.30
N LYS A 602 30.10 26.99 -13.99
CA LYS A 602 29.34 28.05 -13.29
C LYS A 602 27.81 28.01 -13.52
N ARG A 603 27.26 26.89 -13.99
CA ARG A 603 25.81 26.71 -14.29
C ARG A 603 24.95 26.44 -13.05
N GLY A 604 25.50 26.70 -11.87
CA GLY A 604 24.93 26.29 -10.59
C GLY A 604 24.06 27.33 -9.91
N GLN A 605 23.81 28.50 -10.50
CA GLN A 605 22.88 29.56 -10.07
C GLN A 605 22.38 30.35 -11.26
#